data_AF-A0A6J7FT83-F1
#
_entry.id   AF-A0A6J7FT83-F1
#
_cell.length_a   1.000
_cell.length_b   1.000
_cell.length_c   1.000
_cell.angle_alpha   90.00
_cell.angle_beta   90.00
_cell.angle_gamma   90.00
#
_symmetry.space_group_name_H-M   'P 1'
#
loop_
_entity.id
_entity.type
_entity.pdbx_description
1 polymer ?
#
loop_
_entity_poly.entity_id
_entity_poly.type
_entity_poly.pdbx_seq_one_letter_code
_entity_poly.pdbx_strand_id
1 'polypeptide(L)'
;MALAVASGFVIFQWNVFGFQLVVLMSFLHFGFGDASFLAELRQNLGKKARSPSHHFLYALTSGAVPVLLPLTSEQTSTALKEIQPEIINWAGSSGTTIRNLLLILVGLALIYLTLARQWRDALDLASLLLLALIAPPLVAFAVYFGCWHAARHTARLTSLLPTSNKWAQSGKSLRAYVAAIIPGIPALIGACALALVFALKWNQDLSKTYLWILLVIVWALTVPHMLATARFDRKFLAQLNN
;
A
#
# COMPACT_ATOMS: atom_id res chain seq x y z
N MET A 1 -8.94 13.82 -11.33
CA MET A 1 -8.80 13.52 -12.77
C MET A 1 -7.44 13.98 -13.31
N ALA A 2 -7.12 15.28 -13.32
CA ALA A 2 -5.87 15.80 -13.92
C ALA A 2 -4.57 15.16 -13.37
N LEU A 3 -4.48 14.95 -12.06
CA LEU A 3 -3.34 14.25 -11.44
C LEU A 3 -3.23 12.79 -11.88
N ALA A 4 -4.35 12.08 -12.04
CA ALA A 4 -4.35 10.69 -12.51
C ALA A 4 -3.83 10.61 -13.96
N VAL A 5 -4.28 11.55 -14.81
CA VAL A 5 -3.86 11.64 -16.21
C VAL A 5 -2.37 11.98 -16.30
N ALA A 6 -1.88 12.92 -15.49
CA ALA A 6 -0.46 13.28 -15.45
C ALA A 6 0.42 12.12 -14.96
N SER A 7 0.00 11.42 -13.90
CA SER A 7 0.71 10.23 -13.41
C SER A 7 0.71 9.10 -14.44
N GLY A 8 -0.42 8.85 -15.09
CA GLY A 8 -0.51 7.88 -16.19
C GLY A 8 0.40 8.23 -17.36
N PHE A 9 0.48 9.51 -17.73
CA PHE A 9 1.39 9.99 -18.79
C PHE A 9 2.87 9.77 -18.43
N VAL A 10 3.27 10.11 -17.20
CA VAL A 10 4.65 9.90 -16.71
C VAL A 10 5.02 8.41 -16.72
N ILE A 11 4.12 7.54 -16.24
CA ILE A 11 4.36 6.09 -16.21
C ILE A 11 4.47 5.53 -17.63
N PHE A 12 3.61 5.99 -18.55
CA PHE A 12 3.62 5.52 -19.94
C PHE A 12 4.82 6.03 -20.75
N GLN A 13 5.27 7.26 -20.49
CA GLN A 13 6.40 7.87 -21.20
C GLN A 13 7.76 7.38 -20.67
N TRP A 14 7.86 7.10 -19.37
CA TRP A 14 9.08 6.64 -18.71
C TRP A 14 8.81 5.36 -17.92
N ASN A 15 8.60 4.25 -18.63
CA ASN A 15 8.14 2.97 -18.07
C ASN A 15 8.93 2.53 -16.81
N VAL A 16 10.27 2.54 -16.87
CA VAL A 16 11.12 2.12 -15.73
C VAL A 16 11.07 3.11 -14.57
N PHE A 17 11.29 4.40 -14.84
CA PHE A 17 11.31 5.43 -13.80
C PHE A 17 9.93 5.62 -13.14
N GLY A 18 8.88 5.61 -13.96
CA GLY A 18 7.49 5.62 -13.51
C GLY A 18 7.18 4.41 -12.63
N PHE A 19 7.63 3.21 -13.02
CA PHE A 19 7.50 2.02 -12.18
C PHE A 19 8.23 2.15 -10.84
N GLN A 20 9.48 2.63 -10.84
CA GLN A 20 10.26 2.87 -9.61
C GLN A 20 9.55 3.85 -8.67
N LEU A 21 9.00 4.94 -9.21
CA LEU A 21 8.23 5.91 -8.43
C LEU A 21 6.96 5.29 -7.83
N VAL A 22 6.23 4.48 -8.59
CA VAL A 22 5.05 3.76 -8.10
C VAL A 22 5.42 2.79 -6.99
N VAL A 23 6.52 2.04 -7.15
CA VAL A 23 7.01 1.11 -6.13
C VAL A 23 7.38 1.86 -4.85
N LEU A 24 8.16 2.94 -4.96
CA LEU A 24 8.55 3.80 -3.84
C LEU A 24 7.34 4.32 -3.08
N MET A 25 6.42 4.89 -3.83
CA MET A 25 5.18 5.45 -3.32
C MET A 25 4.31 4.39 -2.62
N SER A 26 4.17 3.21 -3.22
CA SER A 26 3.31 2.13 -2.71
C SER A 26 3.81 1.63 -1.36
N PHE A 27 5.09 1.31 -1.23
CA PHE A 27 5.60 0.79 0.04
C PHE A 27 5.56 1.86 1.14
N LEU A 28 5.81 3.14 0.82
CA LEU A 28 5.69 4.22 1.79
C LEU A 28 4.23 4.39 2.22
N HIS A 29 3.29 4.42 1.28
CA HIS A 29 1.88 4.58 1.57
C HIS A 29 1.35 3.46 2.48
N PHE A 30 1.63 2.21 2.11
CA PHE A 30 1.19 1.06 2.89
C PHE A 30 1.82 1.02 4.27
N GLY A 31 3.14 1.22 4.34
CA GLY A 31 3.90 1.22 5.58
C GLY A 31 3.46 2.30 6.57
N PHE A 32 3.36 3.56 6.13
CA PHE A 32 2.91 4.64 7.01
C PHE A 32 1.43 4.53 7.38
N GLY A 33 0.59 4.00 6.48
CA GLY A 33 -0.82 3.73 6.77
C GLY A 33 -0.98 2.70 7.89
N ASP A 34 -0.24 1.59 7.82
CA ASP A 34 -0.24 0.52 8.82
C ASP A 34 0.35 0.98 10.15
N ALA A 35 1.44 1.73 10.10
CA ALA A 35 2.08 2.29 11.29
C ALA A 35 1.15 3.29 12.03
N SER A 36 0.42 4.11 11.27
CA SER A 36 -0.58 5.04 11.81
C SER A 36 -1.75 4.29 12.45
N PHE A 37 -2.22 3.20 11.85
CA PHE A 37 -3.23 2.32 12.48
C PHE A 37 -2.75 1.80 13.83
N LEU A 38 -1.50 1.32 13.92
CA LEU A 38 -0.96 0.82 15.18
C LEU A 38 -0.81 1.93 16.24
N ALA A 39 -0.51 3.16 15.83
CA ALA A 39 -0.46 4.32 16.70
C ALA A 39 -1.86 4.68 17.25
N GLU A 40 -2.87 4.77 16.38
CA GLU A 40 -4.27 5.04 16.75
C GLU A 40 -4.83 3.93 17.66
N LEU A 41 -4.61 2.66 17.33
CA LEU A 41 -5.02 1.53 18.17
C LEU A 41 -4.38 1.61 19.56
N ARG A 42 -3.12 2.03 19.64
CA ARG A 42 -2.40 2.15 20.91
C ARG A 42 -2.95 3.31 21.76
N GLN A 43 -3.30 4.43 21.13
CA GLN A 43 -3.99 5.55 21.77
C GLN A 43 -5.35 5.12 22.32
N ASN A 44 -6.14 4.37 21.53
CA ASN A 44 -7.45 3.85 21.95
C ASN A 44 -7.34 2.85 23.13
N LEU A 45 -6.21 2.16 23.26
CA LEU A 45 -5.91 1.29 24.40
C LEU A 45 -5.32 2.03 25.61
N GLY A 46 -5.28 3.38 25.60
CA GLY A 46 -4.74 4.19 26.69
C GLY A 46 -3.23 4.05 26.90
N LYS A 47 -2.49 3.56 25.90
CA LYS A 47 -1.05 3.31 26.01
C LYS A 47 -0.24 4.51 25.50
N LYS A 48 0.90 4.81 26.17
CA LYS A 48 1.82 5.89 25.77
C LYS A 48 2.24 5.80 24.30
N ALA A 49 2.27 6.92 23.59
CA ALA A 49 2.74 7.01 22.21
C ALA A 49 4.15 6.43 22.03
N ARG A 50 4.43 5.92 20.83
CA ARG A 50 5.76 5.41 20.46
C ARG A 50 6.65 6.55 20.00
N SER A 51 7.97 6.35 20.06
CA SER A 51 8.91 7.33 19.52
C SER A 51 8.74 7.46 18.00
N PRO A 52 9.06 8.63 17.43
CA PRO A 52 9.03 8.82 15.98
C PRO A 52 9.91 7.80 15.23
N SER A 53 11.06 7.44 15.80
CA SER A 53 11.96 6.44 15.21
C SER A 53 11.35 5.05 15.16
N HIS A 54 10.61 4.62 16.20
CA HIS A 54 9.86 3.36 16.18
C HIS A 54 8.82 3.38 15.07
N HIS A 55 8.06 4.47 14.98
CA HIS A 55 7.02 4.64 13.97
C HIS A 55 7.59 4.58 12.55
N PHE A 56 8.69 5.30 12.31
CA PHE A 56 9.37 5.34 11.02
C PHE A 56 9.97 3.98 10.63
N LEU A 57 10.67 3.31 11.56
CA LEU A 57 11.28 2.00 11.32
C LEU A 57 10.24 0.94 10.98
N TYR A 58 9.15 0.88 11.76
CA TYR A 58 8.05 -0.04 11.49
C TYR A 58 7.35 0.30 10.17
N ALA A 59 7.07 1.59 9.89
CA ALA A 59 6.46 2.01 8.62
C ALA A 59 7.31 1.57 7.43
N LEU A 60 8.61 1.87 7.46
CA LEU A 60 9.51 1.55 6.36
C LEU A 60 9.57 0.04 6.08
N THR A 61 9.70 -0.78 7.14
CA THR A 61 9.82 -2.23 7.01
C THR A 61 8.51 -2.92 6.67
N SER A 62 7.40 -2.57 7.33
CA SER A 62 6.08 -3.16 7.08
C SER A 62 5.54 -2.88 5.68
N GLY A 63 5.87 -1.73 5.10
CA GLY A 63 5.53 -1.42 3.71
C GLY A 63 6.48 -2.04 2.69
N ALA A 64 7.78 -2.02 2.96
CA ALA A 64 8.79 -2.53 2.03
C ALA A 64 8.75 -4.05 1.88
N VAL A 65 8.50 -4.80 2.96
CA VAL A 65 8.45 -6.28 2.93
C VAL A 65 7.45 -6.82 1.90
N PRO A 66 6.15 -6.44 1.90
CA PRO A 66 5.18 -7.00 0.96
C PRO A 66 5.30 -6.43 -0.47
N VAL A 67 6.01 -5.32 -0.67
CA VAL A 67 6.15 -4.67 -1.99
C VAL A 67 7.49 -4.99 -2.64
N LEU A 68 8.60 -4.63 -1.97
CA LEU A 68 9.94 -4.73 -2.55
C LEU A 68 10.48 -6.16 -2.52
N LEU A 69 10.24 -6.92 -1.44
CA LEU A 69 10.81 -8.26 -1.33
C LEU A 69 10.34 -9.18 -2.46
N PRO A 70 9.03 -9.25 -2.79
CA PRO A 70 8.58 -10.07 -3.91
C PRO A 70 9.09 -9.56 -5.26
N LEU A 71 9.20 -8.25 -5.46
CA LEU A 71 9.73 -7.65 -6.71
C LEU A 71 11.20 -8.01 -6.99
N THR A 72 11.94 -8.43 -5.97
CA THR A 72 13.32 -8.91 -6.10
C THR A 72 13.44 -10.42 -6.35
N SER A 73 12.31 -11.14 -6.52
CA SER A 73 12.31 -12.57 -6.81
C SER A 73 12.26 -12.87 -8.31
N GLU A 74 12.88 -13.98 -8.71
CA GLU A 74 12.86 -14.50 -10.09
C GLU A 74 11.44 -14.78 -10.61
N GLN A 75 10.53 -15.20 -9.72
CA GLN A 75 9.13 -15.46 -10.08
C GLN A 75 8.44 -14.17 -10.54
N THR A 76 8.75 -13.04 -9.88
CA THR A 76 8.23 -11.74 -10.28
C THR A 76 8.88 -11.24 -11.57
N SER A 77 10.18 -11.47 -11.78
CA SER A 77 10.84 -11.15 -13.05
C SER A 77 10.16 -11.84 -14.24
N THR A 78 9.75 -13.11 -14.07
CA THR A 78 9.01 -13.86 -15.09
C THR A 78 7.63 -13.26 -15.34
N ALA A 79 6.89 -12.91 -14.28
CA ALA A 79 5.59 -12.26 -14.39
C ALA A 79 5.67 -10.85 -15.04
N LEU A 80 6.67 -10.05 -14.65
CA LEU A 80 6.90 -8.71 -15.21
C LEU A 80 7.25 -8.78 -16.70
N LYS A 81 8.01 -9.81 -17.12
CA LYS A 81 8.36 -10.02 -18.54
C LYS A 81 7.13 -10.25 -19.42
N GLU A 82 6.11 -10.93 -18.90
CA GLU A 82 4.84 -11.13 -19.63
C GLU A 82 3.99 -9.86 -19.70
N ILE A 83 4.15 -8.94 -18.73
CA ILE A 83 3.40 -7.68 -18.67
C ILE A 83 4.07 -6.61 -19.54
N GLN A 84 5.35 -6.32 -19.31
CA GLN A 84 6.12 -5.30 -20.01
C GLN A 84 7.63 -5.61 -19.92
N PRO A 85 8.29 -6.01 -21.01
CA PRO A 85 9.72 -6.32 -21.02
C PRO A 85 10.63 -5.19 -20.52
N GLU A 86 10.23 -3.93 -20.64
CA GLU A 86 11.05 -2.80 -20.19
C GLU A 86 11.20 -2.71 -18.67
N ILE A 87 10.21 -3.18 -17.89
CA ILE A 87 10.22 -3.05 -16.43
C ILE A 87 10.88 -4.24 -15.72
N ILE A 88 11.29 -5.31 -16.42
CA ILE A 88 11.91 -6.46 -15.77
C ILE A 88 13.22 -6.06 -15.07
N ASN A 89 13.95 -5.13 -15.68
CA ASN A 89 15.23 -4.65 -15.19
C ASN A 89 15.09 -3.37 -14.36
N TRP A 90 13.96 -3.18 -13.69
CA TRP A 90 13.67 -1.98 -12.89
C TRP A 90 14.75 -1.69 -11.84
N ALA A 91 15.39 -2.74 -11.31
CA ALA A 91 16.43 -2.64 -10.30
C ALA A 91 17.86 -2.68 -10.88
N GLY A 92 18.03 -2.87 -12.19
CA GLY A 92 19.35 -3.10 -12.78
C GLY A 92 20.10 -4.25 -12.11
N SER A 93 21.42 -4.10 -11.98
CA SER A 93 22.29 -4.98 -11.19
C SER A 93 22.07 -4.87 -9.68
N SER A 94 21.22 -3.96 -9.21
CA SER A 94 21.02 -3.70 -7.78
C SER A 94 19.95 -4.58 -7.13
N GLY A 95 19.23 -5.43 -7.88
CA GLY A 95 18.14 -6.25 -7.34
C GLY A 95 18.53 -7.08 -6.12
N THR A 96 19.64 -7.82 -6.21
CA THR A 96 20.19 -8.61 -5.09
C THR A 96 20.62 -7.71 -3.92
N THR A 97 21.24 -6.56 -4.20
CA THR A 97 21.65 -5.59 -3.19
C THR A 97 20.44 -5.02 -2.43
N ILE A 98 19.38 -4.62 -3.15
CA ILE A 98 18.12 -4.13 -2.57
C ILE A 98 17.51 -5.20 -1.67
N ARG A 99 17.44 -6.46 -2.15
CA ARG A 99 16.93 -7.58 -1.36
C ARG A 99 17.72 -7.78 -0.07
N ASN A 100 19.05 -7.81 -0.15
CA ASN A 100 19.90 -8.04 1.01
C ASN A 100 19.81 -6.89 2.02
N LEU A 101 19.85 -5.63 1.55
CA LEU A 101 19.69 -4.46 2.41
C LEU A 101 18.32 -4.45 3.10
N LEU A 102 17.26 -4.82 2.38
CA LEU A 102 15.92 -4.95 2.96
C LEU A 102 15.87 -6.02 4.04
N LEU A 103 16.43 -7.21 3.79
CA LEU A 103 16.47 -8.29 4.79
C LEU A 103 17.28 -7.90 6.02
N ILE A 104 18.41 -7.20 5.85
CA ILE A 104 19.20 -6.66 6.96
C ILE A 104 18.37 -5.64 7.75
N LEU A 105 17.73 -4.68 7.08
CA LEU A 105 16.90 -3.67 7.73
C LEU A 105 15.74 -4.30 8.52
N VAL A 106 15.06 -5.29 7.95
CA VAL A 106 13.98 -6.04 8.62
C VAL A 106 14.51 -6.84 9.79
N GLY A 107 15.67 -7.49 9.65
CA GLY A 107 16.33 -8.21 10.75
C GLY A 107 16.66 -7.28 11.92
N LEU A 108 17.26 -6.12 11.64
CA LEU A 108 17.54 -5.10 12.64
C LEU A 108 16.26 -4.56 13.29
N ALA A 109 15.19 -4.37 12.50
CA ALA A 109 13.90 -3.95 13.03
C ALA A 109 13.28 -5.00 13.96
N LEU A 110 13.30 -6.29 13.58
CA LEU A 110 12.80 -7.38 14.43
C LEU A 110 13.59 -7.50 15.73
N ILE A 111 14.92 -7.36 15.69
CA ILE A 111 15.77 -7.33 16.88
C ILE A 111 15.38 -6.15 17.77
N TYR A 112 15.31 -4.93 17.21
CA TYR A 112 14.91 -3.73 17.94
C TYR A 112 13.53 -3.90 18.58
N LEU A 113 12.52 -4.33 17.83
CA LEU A 113 11.16 -4.53 18.32
C LEU A 113 11.11 -5.57 19.45
N THR A 114 11.88 -6.66 19.33
CA THR A 114 11.97 -7.71 20.34
C THR A 114 12.63 -7.20 21.63
N LEU A 115 13.77 -6.52 21.52
CA LEU A 115 14.48 -5.93 22.65
C LEU A 115 13.65 -4.84 23.35
N ALA A 116 12.92 -4.04 22.57
CA ALA A 116 11.98 -3.05 23.07
C ALA A 116 10.68 -3.66 23.63
N ARG A 117 10.56 -5.01 23.67
CA ARG A 117 9.37 -5.76 24.12
C ARG A 117 8.09 -5.39 23.37
N GLN A 118 8.22 -5.13 22.08
CA GLN A 118 7.14 -4.80 21.14
C GLN A 118 6.63 -6.03 20.42
N TRP A 119 6.23 -7.05 21.19
CA TRP A 119 5.86 -8.36 20.67
C TRP A 119 4.79 -8.32 19.58
N ARG A 120 3.76 -7.47 19.73
CA ARG A 120 2.72 -7.34 18.71
C ARG A 120 3.29 -6.86 17.38
N ASP A 121 4.08 -5.79 17.41
CA ASP A 121 4.63 -5.16 16.21
C ASP A 121 5.72 -6.07 15.59
N ALA A 122 6.47 -6.81 16.42
CA ALA A 122 7.45 -7.81 16.00
C ALA A 122 6.77 -9.02 15.33
N LEU A 123 5.74 -9.60 15.94
CA LEU A 123 4.97 -10.72 15.37
C LEU A 123 4.29 -10.31 14.07
N ASP A 124 3.80 -9.09 13.98
CA ASP A 124 3.21 -8.56 12.78
C ASP A 124 4.23 -8.45 11.63
N LEU A 125 5.38 -7.82 11.88
CA LEU A 125 6.46 -7.73 10.89
C LEU A 125 7.02 -9.10 10.51
N ALA A 126 7.16 -10.02 11.48
CA ALA A 126 7.60 -11.38 11.23
C ALA A 126 6.59 -12.15 10.35
N SER A 127 5.30 -11.94 10.57
CA SER A 127 4.23 -12.55 9.76
C SER A 127 4.24 -12.03 8.33
N LEU A 128 4.47 -10.73 8.13
CA LEU A 128 4.66 -10.12 6.80
C LEU A 128 5.89 -10.69 6.10
N LEU A 129 7.01 -10.81 6.82
CA LEU A 129 8.24 -11.39 6.28
C LEU A 129 8.03 -12.86 5.88
N LEU A 130 7.39 -13.65 6.73
CA LEU A 130 7.11 -15.05 6.48
C LEU A 130 6.20 -15.22 5.26
N LEU A 131 5.14 -14.42 5.15
CA LEU A 131 4.23 -14.40 4.01
C LEU A 131 4.98 -14.09 2.72
N ALA A 132 5.84 -13.07 2.73
CA ALA A 132 6.60 -12.65 1.55
C ALA A 132 7.70 -13.63 1.13
N LEU A 133 8.20 -14.48 2.05
CA LEU A 133 9.20 -15.50 1.76
C LEU A 133 8.60 -16.84 1.31
N ILE A 134 7.41 -17.20 1.79
CA ILE A 134 6.80 -18.51 1.54
C ILE A 134 5.83 -18.48 0.36
N ALA A 135 4.98 -17.46 0.29
CA ALA A 135 3.93 -17.43 -0.73
C ALA A 135 4.46 -16.92 -2.08
N PRO A 136 3.85 -17.34 -3.21
CA PRO A 136 4.11 -16.72 -4.49
C PRO A 136 3.93 -15.19 -4.42
N PRO A 137 4.77 -14.39 -5.08
CA PRO A 137 4.77 -12.92 -4.97
C PRO A 137 3.39 -12.25 -5.05
N LEU A 138 2.59 -12.64 -6.04
CA LEU A 138 1.23 -12.11 -6.25
C LEU A 138 0.28 -12.48 -5.11
N VAL A 139 0.40 -13.71 -4.59
CA VAL A 139 -0.41 -14.19 -3.46
C VAL A 139 -0.01 -13.47 -2.18
N ALA A 140 1.30 -13.33 -1.92
CA ALA A 140 1.81 -12.59 -0.77
C ALA A 140 1.28 -11.15 -0.76
N PHE A 141 1.38 -10.46 -1.88
CA PHE A 141 0.87 -9.09 -2.02
C PHE A 141 -0.66 -9.03 -1.87
N ALA A 142 -1.42 -9.93 -2.50
CA ALA A 142 -2.88 -9.93 -2.40
C ALA A 142 -3.38 -10.19 -0.97
N VAL A 143 -2.77 -11.14 -0.26
CA VAL A 143 -3.10 -11.45 1.14
C VAL A 143 -2.72 -10.27 2.03
N TYR A 144 -1.54 -9.68 1.86
CA TYR A 144 -1.15 -8.47 2.58
C TYR A 144 -2.15 -7.33 2.32
N PHE A 145 -2.40 -7.01 1.06
CA PHE A 145 -3.25 -5.90 0.66
C PHE A 145 -4.67 -6.06 1.22
N GLY A 146 -5.28 -7.23 1.07
CA GLY A 146 -6.64 -7.49 1.54
C GLY A 146 -6.76 -7.63 3.06
N CYS A 147 -5.96 -8.52 3.65
CA CYS A 147 -6.14 -8.94 5.05
C CYS A 147 -5.38 -8.07 6.06
N TRP A 148 -4.29 -7.41 5.65
CA TRP A 148 -3.55 -6.48 6.50
C TRP A 148 -3.94 -5.03 6.18
N HIS A 149 -3.58 -4.57 5.00
CA HIS A 149 -3.60 -3.15 4.70
C HIS A 149 -5.04 -2.60 4.57
N ALA A 150 -5.87 -3.19 3.71
CA ALA A 150 -7.24 -2.75 3.50
C ALA A 150 -8.09 -2.87 4.77
N ALA A 151 -7.87 -3.92 5.56
CA ALA A 151 -8.54 -4.09 6.85
C ALA A 151 -8.17 -2.97 7.83
N ARG A 152 -6.87 -2.67 7.99
CA ARG A 152 -6.38 -1.55 8.84
C ARG A 152 -6.89 -0.21 8.35
N HIS A 153 -6.82 0.03 7.04
CA HIS A 153 -7.29 1.27 6.43
C HIS A 153 -8.78 1.48 6.68
N THR A 154 -9.59 0.44 6.49
CA THR A 154 -11.04 0.49 6.77
C THR A 154 -11.34 0.73 8.25
N ALA A 155 -10.55 0.12 9.15
CA ALA A 155 -10.69 0.36 10.60
C ALA A 155 -10.34 1.81 10.99
N ARG A 156 -9.31 2.41 10.38
CA ARG A 156 -8.99 3.84 10.55
C ARG A 156 -10.14 4.71 10.03
N LEU A 157 -10.59 4.48 8.80
CA LEU A 157 -11.74 5.21 8.21
C LEU A 157 -12.99 5.10 9.08
N THR A 158 -13.22 3.94 9.68
CA THR A 158 -14.36 3.72 10.59
C THR A 158 -14.31 4.66 11.79
N SER A 159 -13.10 4.94 12.30
CA SER A 159 -12.88 5.85 13.44
C SER A 159 -12.91 7.32 13.02
N LEU A 160 -12.42 7.63 11.82
CA LEU A 160 -12.30 8.98 11.27
C LEU A 160 -13.61 9.55 10.73
N LEU A 161 -14.47 8.71 10.14
CA LEU A 161 -15.73 9.16 9.53
C LEU A 161 -16.83 9.28 10.59
N PRO A 162 -17.42 10.48 10.80
CA PRO A 162 -18.40 10.69 11.89
C PRO A 162 -19.61 9.75 11.82
N THR A 163 -20.10 9.47 10.61
CA THR A 163 -21.22 8.55 10.38
C THR A 163 -20.84 7.12 10.75
N SER A 164 -19.66 6.67 10.34
CA SER A 164 -19.16 5.34 10.64
C SER A 164 -18.87 5.16 12.13
N ASN A 165 -18.24 6.14 12.76
CA ASN A 165 -17.88 6.12 14.17
C ASN A 165 -19.15 6.05 15.05
N LYS A 166 -20.20 6.82 14.72
CA LYS A 166 -21.51 6.71 15.39
C LYS A 166 -22.09 5.30 15.33
N TRP A 167 -22.03 4.65 14.17
CA TRP A 167 -22.51 3.27 14.04
C TRP A 167 -21.64 2.29 14.83
N ALA A 168 -20.31 2.47 14.83
CA ALA A 168 -19.38 1.65 15.60
C ALA A 168 -19.65 1.75 17.11
N GLN A 169 -19.82 2.97 17.64
CA GLN A 169 -20.16 3.22 19.04
C GLN A 169 -21.53 2.65 19.43
N SER A 170 -22.48 2.60 18.50
CA SER A 170 -23.80 1.97 18.71
C SER A 170 -23.80 0.44 18.65
N GLY A 171 -22.63 -0.20 18.53
CA GLY A 171 -22.49 -1.67 18.42
C GLY A 171 -22.89 -2.25 17.06
N LYS A 172 -23.19 -1.42 16.06
CA LYS A 172 -23.65 -1.84 14.73
C LYS A 172 -22.48 -1.94 13.75
N SER A 173 -21.62 -2.95 13.95
CA SER A 173 -20.36 -3.16 13.21
C SER A 173 -20.53 -3.20 11.69
N LEU A 174 -21.54 -3.90 11.17
CA LEU A 174 -21.79 -3.98 9.73
C LEU A 174 -22.14 -2.62 9.12
N ARG A 175 -22.94 -1.81 9.83
CA ARG A 175 -23.31 -0.46 9.36
C ARG A 175 -22.13 0.49 9.41
N ALA A 176 -21.27 0.36 10.41
CA ALA A 176 -20.01 1.11 10.49
C ALA A 176 -19.11 0.77 9.29
N TYR A 177 -18.87 -0.52 9.04
CA TYR A 177 -18.08 -0.98 7.90
C TYR A 177 -18.62 -0.46 6.55
N VAL A 178 -19.92 -0.59 6.30
CA VAL A 178 -20.55 -0.08 5.07
C VAL A 178 -20.42 1.44 4.97
N ALA A 179 -20.65 2.17 6.06
CA ALA A 179 -20.48 3.62 6.09
C ALA A 179 -19.03 4.07 5.83
N ALA A 180 -18.04 3.25 6.19
CA ALA A 180 -16.64 3.51 5.91
C ALA A 180 -16.26 3.33 4.43
N ILE A 181 -16.98 2.45 3.70
CA ILE A 181 -16.67 2.11 2.29
C ILE A 181 -17.41 3.00 1.30
N ILE A 182 -18.64 3.42 1.61
CA ILE A 182 -19.48 4.24 0.71
C ILE A 182 -18.72 5.44 0.11
N PRO A 183 -17.94 6.23 0.87
CA PRO A 183 -17.18 7.35 0.32
C PRO A 183 -16.17 6.96 -0.77
N GLY A 184 -15.72 5.70 -0.81
CA GLY A 184 -14.80 5.16 -1.80
C GLY A 184 -15.45 4.72 -3.11
N ILE A 185 -16.77 4.51 -3.14
CA ILE A 185 -17.51 4.02 -4.33
C ILE A 185 -17.34 4.95 -5.55
N PRO A 186 -17.44 6.29 -5.44
CA PRO A 186 -17.25 7.17 -6.59
C PRO A 186 -15.85 7.04 -7.21
N ALA A 187 -14.82 6.83 -6.38
CA ALA A 187 -13.46 6.61 -6.86
C ALA A 187 -13.32 5.29 -7.61
N LEU A 188 -13.98 4.22 -7.13
CA LEU A 188 -14.04 2.92 -7.82
C LEU A 188 -14.77 3.03 -9.17
N ILE A 189 -15.91 3.72 -9.23
CA ILE A 189 -16.63 3.93 -10.49
C ILE A 189 -15.76 4.73 -11.48
N GLY A 190 -15.12 5.80 -11.00
CA GLY A 190 -14.19 6.59 -11.82
C GLY A 190 -13.01 5.77 -12.33
N ALA A 191 -12.49 4.85 -11.51
CA ALA A 191 -11.44 3.91 -11.88
C ALA A 191 -11.87 2.98 -13.02
N CYS A 192 -13.02 2.33 -12.87
CA CYS A 192 -13.58 1.43 -13.88
C CYS A 192 -13.91 2.16 -15.19
N ALA A 193 -14.48 3.36 -15.10
CA ALA A 193 -14.80 4.18 -16.27
C ALA A 193 -13.54 4.60 -17.04
N LEU A 194 -12.50 5.04 -16.35
CA LEU A 194 -11.22 5.38 -16.97
C LEU A 194 -10.62 4.15 -17.66
N ALA A 195 -10.64 2.99 -16.99
CA ALA A 195 -10.13 1.75 -17.57
C ALA A 195 -10.86 1.35 -18.85
N LEU A 196 -12.19 1.47 -18.85
CA LEU A 196 -13.02 1.20 -20.02
C LEU A 196 -12.69 2.15 -21.19
N VAL A 197 -12.51 3.45 -20.93
CA VAL A 197 -12.15 4.43 -21.97
C VAL A 197 -10.81 4.09 -22.62
N PHE A 198 -9.81 3.72 -21.83
CA PHE A 198 -8.49 3.34 -22.36
C PHE A 198 -8.57 2.04 -23.17
N ALA A 199 -9.30 1.03 -22.68
CA ALA A 199 -9.49 -0.23 -23.38
C ALA A 199 -10.18 -0.05 -24.75
N LEU A 200 -11.15 0.86 -24.85
CA LEU A 200 -11.89 1.13 -26.09
C LEU A 200 -11.10 2.00 -27.10
N LYS A 201 -10.20 2.88 -26.64
CA LYS A 201 -9.43 3.78 -27.52
C LYS A 201 -8.14 3.15 -28.08
N TRP A 202 -7.52 2.21 -27.38
CA TRP A 202 -6.22 1.65 -27.73
C TRP A 202 -6.38 0.21 -28.28
N ASN A 203 -6.77 0.12 -29.55
CA ASN A 203 -7.09 -1.13 -30.26
C ASN A 203 -5.83 -1.83 -30.82
N GLN A 204 -4.93 -2.30 -29.95
CA GLN A 204 -3.70 -3.05 -30.33
C GLN A 204 -3.58 -4.31 -29.44
N ASP A 205 -3.10 -5.41 -30.03
CA ASP A 205 -3.05 -6.79 -29.52
C ASP A 205 -3.46 -7.00 -28.04
N LEU A 206 -4.60 -7.67 -27.88
CA LEU A 206 -5.48 -7.61 -26.71
C LEU A 206 -4.98 -8.33 -25.45
N SER A 207 -3.90 -9.14 -25.52
CA SER A 207 -3.52 -10.02 -24.39
C SER A 207 -2.46 -9.43 -23.45
N LYS A 208 -1.34 -8.92 -23.97
CA LYS A 208 -0.23 -8.39 -23.15
C LYS A 208 -0.39 -6.91 -22.82
N THR A 209 -0.90 -6.14 -23.79
CA THR A 209 -1.15 -4.70 -23.66
C THR A 209 -2.21 -4.40 -22.59
N TYR A 210 -3.20 -5.28 -22.41
CA TYR A 210 -4.28 -5.06 -21.44
C TYR A 210 -3.81 -5.16 -19.98
N LEU A 211 -2.93 -6.12 -19.64
CA LEU A 211 -2.38 -6.24 -18.29
C LEU A 211 -1.51 -5.02 -17.94
N TRP A 212 -0.70 -4.56 -18.89
CA TRP A 212 0.10 -3.33 -18.72
C TRP A 212 -0.79 -2.09 -18.57
N ILE A 213 -1.75 -1.89 -19.46
CA ILE A 213 -2.68 -0.74 -19.39
C ILE A 213 -3.47 -0.77 -18.08
N LEU A 214 -4.01 -1.92 -17.68
CA LEU A 214 -4.73 -2.09 -16.41
C LEU A 214 -3.83 -1.73 -15.22
N LEU A 215 -2.59 -2.19 -15.24
CA LEU A 215 -1.60 -1.92 -14.19
C LEU A 215 -1.26 -0.41 -14.12
N VAL A 216 -1.02 0.23 -15.28
CA VAL A 216 -0.80 1.67 -15.39
C VAL A 216 -2.01 2.46 -14.90
N ILE A 217 -3.22 2.05 -15.23
CA ILE A 217 -4.46 2.68 -14.75
C ILE A 217 -4.59 2.54 -13.24
N VAL A 218 -4.43 1.34 -12.70
CA VAL A 218 -4.47 1.10 -11.25
C VAL A 218 -3.46 2.00 -10.54
N TRP A 219 -2.22 2.08 -11.03
CA TRP A 219 -1.19 2.95 -10.47
C TRP A 219 -1.52 4.44 -10.61
N ALA A 220 -1.96 4.88 -11.79
CA ALA A 220 -2.37 6.25 -12.07
C ALA A 220 -3.52 6.71 -11.16
N LEU A 221 -4.43 5.80 -10.79
CA LEU A 221 -5.53 6.07 -9.87
C LEU A 221 -5.13 5.98 -8.39
N THR A 222 -4.07 5.24 -8.08
CA THR A 222 -3.52 5.16 -6.74
C THR A 222 -2.96 6.53 -6.31
N VAL A 223 -2.42 7.33 -7.24
CA VAL A 223 -1.88 8.68 -6.92
C VAL A 223 -2.96 9.66 -6.40
N PRO A 224 -4.10 9.88 -7.08
CA PRO A 224 -5.20 10.67 -6.53
C PRO A 224 -5.76 10.10 -5.22
N HIS A 225 -5.88 8.78 -5.11
CA HIS A 225 -6.39 8.12 -3.90
C HIS A 225 -5.51 8.45 -2.69
N MET A 226 -4.19 8.29 -2.82
CA MET A 226 -3.24 8.67 -1.79
C MET A 226 -3.29 10.15 -1.43
N LEU A 227 -3.41 11.03 -2.43
CA LEU A 227 -3.47 12.47 -2.16
C LEU A 227 -4.73 12.80 -1.36
N ALA A 228 -5.85 12.14 -1.65
CA ALA A 228 -7.07 12.27 -0.88
C ALA A 228 -6.88 11.78 0.56
N THR A 229 -6.32 10.59 0.77
CA THR A 229 -6.09 10.03 2.12
C THR A 229 -5.11 10.88 2.93
N ALA A 230 -4.01 11.36 2.33
CA ALA A 230 -3.08 12.27 2.98
C ALA A 230 -3.72 13.60 3.40
N ARG A 231 -4.66 14.12 2.60
CA ARG A 231 -5.44 15.33 2.95
C ARG A 231 -6.39 15.07 4.11
N PHE A 232 -7.05 13.91 4.15
CA PHE A 232 -7.91 13.53 5.27
C PHE A 232 -7.11 13.38 6.57
N ASP A 233 -5.97 12.70 6.53
CA ASP A 233 -5.09 12.52 7.69
C ASP A 233 -4.60 13.89 8.23
N ARG A 234 -4.21 14.82 7.35
CA ARG A 234 -3.84 16.19 7.77
C ARG A 234 -4.97 16.94 8.44
N LYS A 235 -6.20 16.86 7.90
CA LYS A 235 -7.37 17.53 8.49
C LYS A 235 -7.70 16.97 9.87
N PHE A 236 -7.60 15.66 10.03
CA PHE A 236 -7.84 15.01 11.32
C PHE A 236 -6.80 15.41 12.37
N LEU A 237 -5.50 15.42 12.02
CA LEU A 237 -4.45 15.89 12.92
C LEU A 237 -4.62 17.35 13.34
N ALA A 238 -5.10 18.21 12.43
CA ALA A 238 -5.40 19.60 12.75
C ALA A 238 -6.61 19.75 13.71
N GLN A 239 -7.57 18.82 13.68
CA GLN A 239 -8.72 18.82 14.60
C GLN A 239 -8.38 18.32 16.00
N LEU A 240 -7.33 17.51 16.17
CA LEU A 240 -6.87 17.02 17.47
C LEU A 240 -6.01 18.04 18.24
N ASN A 241 -5.47 19.03 17.54
CA ASN A 241 -4.62 20.09 18.12
C ASN A 241 -5.39 21.38 18.45
N ASN A 242 -6.70 21.42 18.19
CA ASN A 242 -7.64 22.49 18.53
C ASN A 242 -8.63 22.00 19.57
#